data_AF-A0A0M9A414-F1
#
_entry.id   AF-A0A0M9A414-F1
#
_cell.length_a   1.000
_cell.length_b   1.000
_cell.length_c   1.000
_cell.angle_alpha   90.00
_cell.angle_beta   90.00
_cell.angle_gamma   90.00
#
_symmetry.space_group_name_H-M   'P 1'
#
loop_
_entity.id
_entity.type
_entity.pdbx_description
1 polymer ?
#
loop_
_entity_poly.entity_id
_entity_poly.type
_entity_poly.pdbx_seq_one_letter_code
_entity_poly.pdbx_strand_id
1 'polypeptide(L)'
;MSNTFVRYTIHNVRIWGSENFHVTRKLQRDGPKVNVWRGIMCNRIIDPFFFNETSITANVYFDLLTEYVAPQLHDLPPTIIFQQDDAPPHWGLHVRGFLNETFPDRWIGRGGPIPLLKISRIEQRYGTSLI
;
A
#
# COMPACT_ATOMS: atom_id res chain seq x y z
N MET A 1 22.62 18.07 32.67
CA MET A 1 22.38 18.61 31.32
C MET A 1 21.71 17.50 30.52
N SER A 2 20.40 17.58 30.28
CA SER A 2 19.63 16.59 29.53
C SER A 2 19.66 16.94 28.04
N ASN A 3 20.27 16.07 27.23
CA ASN A 3 20.26 16.20 25.78
C ASN A 3 18.91 15.68 25.24
N THR A 4 18.05 16.60 24.81
CA THR A 4 16.82 16.27 24.07
C THR A 4 17.11 16.27 22.58
N PHE A 5 16.95 15.12 21.92
CA PHE A 5 17.01 15.00 20.47
C PHE A 5 15.59 14.95 19.91
N VAL A 6 15.22 15.97 19.14
CA VAL A 6 13.92 16.00 18.45
C VAL A 6 14.12 15.74 16.96
N ARG A 7 13.56 14.63 16.46
CA ARG A 7 13.50 14.35 15.02
C ARG A 7 12.10 14.69 14.54
N TYR A 8 11.99 15.71 13.70
CA TYR A 8 10.74 16.06 13.03
C TYR A 8 10.69 15.38 11.66
N THR A 9 9.71 14.51 11.43
CA THR A 9 9.26 14.17 10.08
C THR A 9 7.78 14.53 9.95
N ILE A 10 7.39 14.97 8.75
CA ILE A 10 6.05 15.50 8.43
C ILE A 10 4.89 14.51 8.69
N HIS A 11 5.21 13.22 8.88
CA HIS A 11 4.24 12.18 9.19
C HIS A 11 4.32 11.68 10.64
N ASN A 12 5.47 11.79 11.30
CA ASN A 12 5.68 11.25 12.64
C ASN A 12 6.56 12.20 13.46
N VAL A 13 5.95 12.91 14.42
CA VAL A 13 6.70 13.62 15.46
C VAL A 13 6.90 12.66 16.62
N ARG A 14 8.15 12.23 16.84
CA ARG A 14 8.52 11.42 18.01
C ARG A 14 9.48 12.23 18.87
N ILE A 15 9.00 12.65 20.03
CA ILE A 15 9.79 13.39 21.02
C ILE A 15 10.33 12.37 22.02
N TRP A 16 11.64 12.33 22.20
CA TRP A 16 12.30 11.53 23.23
C TRP A 16 12.88 12.47 24.28
N GLY A 17 12.58 12.22 25.56
CA GLY A 17 13.12 12.97 26.69
C GLY A 17 12.95 12.17 27.98
N SER A 18 13.80 12.43 28.97
CA SER A 18 13.70 11.81 30.30
C SER A 18 12.52 12.34 31.13
N GLU A 19 11.93 13.47 30.71
CA GLU A 19 10.75 14.07 31.33
C GLU A 19 9.68 14.37 30.26
N ASN A 20 8.41 14.17 30.61
CA ASN A 20 7.26 14.44 29.74
C ASN A 20 7.10 15.96 29.55
N PHE A 21 7.57 16.48 28.41
CA PHE A 21 7.44 17.89 28.07
C PHE A 21 6.05 18.14 27.46
N HIS A 22 5.16 18.85 28.18
CA HIS A 22 3.84 19.26 27.71
C HIS A 22 3.90 20.39 26.65
N VAL A 23 4.64 20.19 25.55
CA VAL A 23 4.71 21.13 24.43
C VAL A 23 3.75 20.70 23.34
N THR A 24 2.66 21.46 23.20
CA THR A 24 1.73 21.35 22.07
C THR A 24 2.12 22.37 21.02
N ARG A 25 2.91 21.96 20.01
CA ARG A 25 3.14 22.79 18.81
C ARG A 25 2.15 22.38 17.72
N LYS A 26 1.24 23.29 17.36
CA LYS A 26 0.35 23.10 16.19
C LYS A 26 1.19 23.23 14.92
N LEU A 27 1.54 22.11 14.31
CA LEU A 27 2.11 22.09 12.96
C LEU A 27 0.95 22.12 11.96
N GLN A 28 0.89 23.11 11.08
CA GLN A 28 -0.07 23.14 9.97
C GLN A 28 0.24 21.96 9.04
N ARG A 29 -0.70 21.02 8.90
CA ARG A 29 -0.52 19.71 8.25
C ARG A 29 -0.92 19.69 6.77
N ASP A 30 -1.51 20.78 6.28
CA ASP A 30 -2.27 20.79 5.02
C ASP A 30 -1.45 21.35 3.86
N GLY A 31 -0.35 20.65 3.53
CA GLY A 31 0.30 20.78 2.23
C GLY A 31 -0.47 20.04 1.13
N PRO A 32 -0.21 20.34 -0.15
CA PRO A 32 -0.82 19.59 -1.26
C PRO A 32 -0.46 18.10 -1.14
N LYS A 33 -1.46 17.24 -1.21
CA LYS A 33 -1.32 15.78 -1.15
C LYS A 33 -1.48 15.22 -2.55
N VAL A 34 -0.63 14.27 -2.90
CA VAL A 34 -0.75 13.49 -4.13
C VAL A 34 -1.05 12.04 -3.76
N ASN A 35 -1.95 11.41 -4.51
CA ASN A 35 -2.18 9.98 -4.43
C ASN A 35 -1.19 9.30 -5.36
N VAL A 36 -0.55 8.23 -4.89
CA VAL A 36 0.43 7.47 -5.67
C VAL A 36 0.16 5.99 -5.48
N TRP A 37 0.24 5.23 -6.57
CA TRP A 37 0.32 3.78 -6.54
C TRP A 37 1.73 3.34 -6.93
N ARG A 38 2.24 2.26 -6.33
CA ARG A 38 3.51 1.66 -6.70
C ARG A 38 3.46 0.15 -6.48
N GLY A 39 3.99 -0.62 -7.42
CA GLY A 39 4.19 -2.05 -7.29
C GLY A 39 5.62 -2.40 -6.90
N ILE A 40 5.79 -3.30 -5.94
CA ILE A 40 7.10 -3.80 -5.50
C ILE A 40 7.12 -5.33 -5.68
N MET A 41 8.22 -5.84 -6.22
CA MET A 41 8.48 -7.27 -6.41
C MET A 41 9.88 -7.60 -5.88
N CYS A 42 10.19 -8.89 -5.72
CA CYS A 42 11.49 -9.32 -5.16
C CYS A 42 12.71 -8.89 -6.00
N ASN A 43 12.55 -8.71 -7.31
CA ASN A 43 13.62 -8.39 -8.24
C ASN A 43 13.36 -7.15 -9.11
N ARG A 44 12.21 -6.48 -8.94
CA ARG A 44 11.79 -5.36 -9.78
C ARG A 44 10.90 -4.41 -8.98
N ILE A 45 11.00 -3.13 -9.33
CA ILE A 45 10.04 -2.11 -8.91
C ILE A 45 9.24 -1.70 -10.14
N ILE A 46 7.92 -1.58 -9.97
CA ILE A 46 7.03 -0.95 -10.95
C ILE A 46 7.03 0.55 -10.63
N ASP A 47 7.17 1.37 -11.66
CA ASP A 47 7.26 2.82 -11.48
C ASP A 47 6.00 3.38 -10.80
N PRO A 48 6.11 4.49 -10.05
CA PRO A 48 4.95 5.13 -9.47
C PRO A 48 3.96 5.54 -10.54
N PHE A 49 2.70 5.26 -10.28
CA PHE A 49 1.61 5.94 -10.96
C PHE A 49 1.08 7.06 -10.08
N PHE A 50 1.12 8.29 -10.58
CA PHE A 50 0.56 9.46 -9.90
C PHE A 50 -0.87 9.67 -10.39
N PHE A 51 -1.82 9.60 -9.47
CA PHE A 51 -3.20 9.87 -9.80
C PHE A 51 -3.43 11.38 -9.92
N ASN A 52 -4.24 11.76 -10.89
CA ASN A 52 -4.73 13.12 -11.00
C ASN A 52 -5.99 13.33 -10.15
N GLU A 53 -6.64 12.23 -9.75
CA GLU A 53 -7.85 12.21 -8.95
C GLU A 53 -7.55 12.46 -7.47
N THR A 54 -8.31 13.38 -6.88
CA THR A 54 -8.25 13.66 -5.43
C THR A 54 -8.69 12.45 -4.59
N SER A 55 -9.63 11.65 -5.10
CA SER A 55 -10.14 10.46 -4.42
C SER A 55 -10.07 9.26 -5.35
N ILE A 56 -9.40 8.21 -4.88
CA ILE A 56 -9.32 6.95 -5.61
C ILE A 56 -10.61 6.19 -5.35
N THR A 57 -11.43 6.02 -6.39
CA THR A 57 -12.63 5.18 -6.35
C THR A 57 -12.32 3.79 -6.89
N ALA A 58 -13.24 2.83 -6.74
CA ALA A 58 -13.05 1.51 -7.32
C ALA A 58 -12.92 1.54 -8.86
N ASN A 59 -13.53 2.52 -9.54
CA ASN A 59 -13.40 2.67 -11.00
C ASN A 59 -12.01 3.19 -11.36
N VAL A 60 -11.55 4.25 -10.70
CA VAL A 60 -10.20 4.80 -10.90
C VAL A 60 -9.12 3.75 -10.63
N TYR A 61 -9.30 2.95 -9.58
CA TYR A 61 -8.39 1.85 -9.28
C TYR A 61 -8.45 0.73 -10.32
N PHE A 62 -9.63 0.40 -10.83
CA PHE A 62 -9.78 -0.56 -11.92
C PHE A 62 -9.07 -0.10 -13.19
N ASP A 63 -9.24 1.17 -13.58
CA ASP A 63 -8.59 1.75 -14.75
C ASP A 63 -7.06 1.70 -14.61
N LEU A 64 -6.54 2.01 -13.42
CA LEU A 64 -5.11 1.80 -13.11
C LEU A 64 -4.69 0.34 -13.35
N LEU A 65 -5.47 -0.63 -12.84
CA LEU A 65 -5.12 -2.05 -12.95
C LEU A 65 -5.09 -2.52 -14.41
N THR A 66 -6.07 -2.12 -15.20
CA THR A 66 -6.23 -2.55 -16.60
C THR A 66 -5.27 -1.83 -17.54
N GLU A 67 -5.14 -0.51 -17.42
CA GLU A 67 -4.42 0.33 -18.37
C GLU A 67 -2.93 0.44 -18.06
N TYR A 68 -2.54 0.33 -16.79
CA TYR A 68 -1.15 0.55 -16.37
C TYR A 68 -0.49 -0.69 -15.75
N VAL A 69 -1.16 -1.38 -14.82
CA VAL A 69 -0.53 -2.47 -14.07
C VAL A 69 -0.41 -3.74 -14.91
N ALA A 70 -1.51 -4.23 -15.48
CA ALA A 70 -1.51 -5.50 -16.21
C ALA A 70 -0.54 -5.53 -17.40
N PRO A 71 -0.42 -4.48 -18.25
CA PRO A 71 0.57 -4.46 -19.32
C PRO A 71 2.01 -4.63 -18.81
N GLN A 72 2.33 -4.08 -17.65
CA GLN A 72 3.68 -4.18 -17.07
C GLN A 72 4.02 -5.55 -16.50
N LEU A 73 3.00 -6.37 -16.26
CA LEU A 73 3.11 -7.73 -15.73
C LEU A 73 3.03 -8.80 -16.84
N HIS A 74 2.78 -8.41 -18.10
CA HIS A 74 2.55 -9.34 -19.21
C HIS A 74 3.70 -10.35 -19.40
N ASP A 75 4.95 -9.90 -19.25
CA ASP A 75 6.14 -10.74 -19.48
C ASP A 75 6.58 -11.51 -18.22
N LEU A 76 5.83 -11.40 -17.13
CA LEU A 76 6.16 -12.08 -15.88
C LEU A 76 5.63 -13.52 -15.87
N PRO A 77 6.27 -14.42 -15.12
CA PRO A 77 5.79 -15.79 -14.97
C PRO A 77 4.34 -15.81 -14.45
N PRO A 78 3.51 -16.76 -14.88
CA PRO A 78 2.13 -16.90 -14.40
C PRO A 78 2.05 -17.36 -12.93
N THR A 79 3.17 -17.49 -12.24
CA THR A 79 3.26 -17.86 -10.82
C THR A 79 3.22 -16.64 -9.88
N ILE A 80 3.19 -15.41 -10.41
CA ILE A 80 3.09 -14.21 -9.56
C ILE A 80 1.79 -14.21 -8.76
N ILE A 81 1.88 -13.77 -7.51
CA ILE A 81 0.72 -13.53 -6.64
C ILE A 81 0.57 -12.03 -6.47
N PHE A 82 -0.60 -11.49 -6.82
CA PHE A 82 -0.91 -10.07 -6.65
C PHE A 82 -1.41 -9.81 -5.23
N GLN A 83 -0.84 -8.83 -4.52
CA GLN A 83 -1.28 -8.49 -3.17
C GLN A 83 -1.70 -7.02 -3.10
N GLN A 84 -2.84 -6.77 -2.45
CA GLN A 84 -3.34 -5.43 -2.14
C GLN A 84 -3.91 -5.39 -0.72
N ASP A 85 -4.00 -4.19 -0.15
CA ASP A 85 -4.56 -3.98 1.19
C ASP A 85 -6.10 -3.92 1.17
N ASP A 86 -6.68 -3.64 2.34
CA ASP A 86 -8.14 -3.56 2.55
C ASP A 86 -8.75 -2.19 2.24
N ALA A 87 -8.09 -1.34 1.45
CA ALA A 87 -8.64 -0.04 1.08
C ALA A 87 -9.99 -0.20 0.34
N PRO A 88 -10.97 0.70 0.59
CA PRO A 88 -12.30 0.60 -0.01
C PRO A 88 -12.34 0.42 -1.54
N PRO A 89 -11.49 1.08 -2.35
CA PRO A 89 -11.46 0.89 -3.81
C PRO A 89 -11.17 -0.54 -4.24
N HIS A 90 -10.37 -1.27 -3.47
CA HIS A 90 -9.92 -2.63 -3.80
C HIS A 90 -11.04 -3.67 -3.69
N TRP A 91 -12.12 -3.34 -2.97
CA TRP A 91 -13.25 -4.24 -2.75
C TRP A 91 -14.33 -4.19 -3.84
N GLY A 92 -14.21 -3.28 -4.80
CA GLY A 92 -15.14 -3.13 -5.93
C GLY A 92 -15.39 -4.46 -6.65
N LEU A 93 -16.64 -4.72 -7.03
CA LEU A 93 -17.02 -5.97 -7.70
C LEU A 93 -16.24 -6.19 -9.00
N HIS A 94 -16.11 -5.15 -9.82
CA HIS A 94 -15.37 -5.17 -11.08
C HIS A 94 -13.86 -5.28 -10.87
N VAL A 95 -13.30 -4.65 -9.82
CA VAL A 95 -11.89 -4.84 -9.43
C VAL A 95 -11.62 -6.30 -9.11
N ARG A 96 -12.47 -6.92 -8.28
CA ARG A 96 -12.31 -8.34 -7.92
C ARG A 96 -12.57 -9.26 -9.11
N GLY A 97 -13.53 -8.95 -9.98
CA GLY A 97 -13.77 -9.67 -11.22
C GLY A 97 -12.52 -9.71 -12.09
N PHE A 98 -11.92 -8.54 -12.32
CA PHE A 98 -10.66 -8.43 -13.06
C PHE A 98 -9.50 -9.22 -12.43
N LEU A 99 -9.34 -9.15 -11.10
CA LEU A 99 -8.29 -9.88 -10.40
C LEU A 99 -8.51 -11.41 -10.46
N ASN A 100 -9.76 -11.87 -10.44
CA ASN A 100 -10.08 -13.30 -10.62
C ASN A 100 -9.74 -13.79 -12.04
N GLU A 101 -9.95 -12.96 -13.05
CA GLU A 101 -9.64 -13.29 -14.45
C GLU A 101 -8.14 -13.23 -14.73
N THR A 102 -7.45 -12.21 -14.22
CA THR A 102 -6.03 -11.94 -14.50
C THR A 102 -5.09 -12.77 -13.59
N PHE A 103 -5.49 -13.01 -12.35
CA PHE A 103 -4.74 -13.74 -11.34
C PHE A 103 -5.58 -14.86 -10.71
N PRO A 104 -6.07 -15.83 -11.50
CA PRO A 104 -6.92 -16.91 -10.98
C PRO A 104 -6.21 -17.64 -9.83
N ASP A 105 -6.90 -17.69 -8.68
CA ASP A 105 -6.41 -18.25 -7.40
C ASP A 105 -5.08 -17.66 -6.86
N ARG A 106 -4.62 -16.55 -7.44
CA ARG A 106 -3.28 -15.96 -7.21
C ARG A 106 -3.34 -14.48 -6.84
N TRP A 107 -4.33 -14.08 -6.06
CA TRP A 107 -4.30 -12.75 -5.46
C TRP A 107 -4.78 -12.74 -4.00
N ILE A 108 -4.15 -11.85 -3.23
CA ILE A 108 -4.39 -11.66 -1.81
C ILE A 108 -5.12 -10.33 -1.61
N GLY A 109 -6.23 -10.40 -0.88
CA GLY A 109 -7.06 -9.24 -0.58
C GLY A 109 -8.38 -9.67 0.03
N ARG A 110 -9.15 -8.71 0.55
CA ARG A 110 -10.49 -9.01 1.06
C ARG A 110 -11.43 -9.48 -0.04
N GLY A 111 -12.04 -10.64 0.18
CA GLY A 111 -12.92 -11.30 -0.78
C GLY A 111 -12.20 -11.97 -1.94
N GLY A 112 -10.86 -12.10 -1.86
CA GLY A 112 -10.05 -12.87 -2.81
C GLY A 112 -9.86 -14.34 -2.38
N PRO A 113 -9.26 -15.15 -3.26
CA PRO A 113 -9.00 -16.57 -3.02
C PRO A 113 -8.02 -16.80 -1.86
N ILE A 114 -7.13 -15.83 -1.61
CA ILE A 114 -6.21 -15.84 -0.48
C ILE A 114 -6.60 -14.68 0.46
N PRO A 115 -7.18 -14.96 1.64
CA PRO A 115 -7.53 -13.92 2.60
C PRO A 115 -6.29 -13.26 3.21
N LEU A 116 -6.33 -11.94 3.41
CA LEU A 116 -5.26 -11.18 4.08
C LEU A 116 -4.89 -11.73 5.47
N LEU A 117 -5.85 -12.28 6.21
CA LEU A 117 -5.63 -12.91 7.52
C LEU A 117 -4.72 -14.15 7.48
N LYS A 118 -4.48 -14.75 6.29
CA LYS A 118 -3.49 -15.84 6.15
C LYS A 118 -2.04 -15.33 6.14
N ILE A 119 -1.80 -14.04 5.85
CA ILE A 119 -0.46 -13.44 5.85
C ILE A 119 0.12 -13.39 7.27
N SER A 120 -0.66 -12.95 8.26
CA SER A 120 -0.18 -12.81 9.64
C SER A 120 0.32 -14.13 10.24
N ARG A 121 -0.22 -15.28 9.81
CA ARG A 121 0.27 -16.61 10.20
C ARG A 121 1.50 -17.08 9.40
N ILE A 122 1.70 -16.61 8.17
CA ILE A 122 2.85 -16.95 7.33
C ILE A 122 4.08 -16.11 7.72
N GLU A 123 3.89 -14.82 7.98
CA GLU A 123 4.95 -13.92 8.46
C GLU A 123 5.49 -14.35 9.84
N GLN A 124 4.61 -14.86 10.73
CA GLN A 124 5.02 -15.45 12.01
C GLN A 124 5.86 -16.74 11.85
N ARG A 125 5.79 -17.42 10.70
CA ARG A 125 6.48 -18.69 10.45
C ARG A 125 7.76 -18.54 9.64
N TYR A 126 7.86 -17.53 8.77
CA TYR A 126 8.99 -17.36 7.85
C TYR A 126 9.64 -15.96 7.85
N GLY A 127 9.20 -15.03 8.70
CA GLY A 127 9.95 -13.80 9.01
C GLY A 127 10.31 -12.92 7.81
N THR A 128 9.51 -12.90 6.75
CA THR A 128 9.75 -12.06 5.57
C THR A 128 8.62 -11.04 5.47
N SER A 129 8.90 -9.80 5.83
CA SER A 129 7.98 -8.68 5.62
C SER A 129 8.18 -8.16 4.19
N LEU A 130 7.13 -8.21 3.38
CA LEU A 130 7.06 -7.51 2.09
C LEU A 130 5.98 -6.43 2.23
N ILE A 131 6.43 -5.19 2.36
CA ILE A 131 5.68 -3.96 2.10
C ILE A 131 6.21 -3.32 0.83
#